data_AF-A0A016TPV0-F1
#
_entry.id   AF-A0A016TPV0-F1
#
_cell.length_a   1.000
_cell.length_b   1.000
_cell.length_c   1.000
_cell.angle_alpha   90.00
_cell.angle_beta   90.00
_cell.angle_gamma   90.00
#
_symmetry.space_group_name_H-M   'P 1'
#
loop_
_entity.id
_entity.type
_entity.pdbx_description
1 polymer ?
#
loop_
_entity_poly.entity_id
_entity_poly.type
_entity_poly.pdbx_seq_one_letter_code
_entity_poly.pdbx_strand_id
1 'polypeptide(L)'
;MWCDKHKSIPERQETNDFDAAPEQSADTEIEKWDNEYFKVDHGVLFDIIMAANYLDIPGLLDSSCKVVATMMRGKTPEEIRVMFNITNDFTPEEEENIRKENAWCEE
;
A
#
# COMPACT_ATOMS: atom_id res chain seq x y z
N MET A 1 18.57 -2.96 -9.93
CA MET A 1 17.74 -3.17 -8.71
C MET A 1 16.94 -1.90 -8.45
N TRP A 2 15.83 -1.96 -7.70
CA TRP A 2 14.92 -0.82 -7.45
C TRP A 2 15.68 0.48 -7.08
N CYS A 3 16.66 0.36 -6.17
CA CYS A 3 17.51 1.48 -5.76
C CYS A 3 18.23 2.14 -6.94
N ASP A 4 18.71 1.39 -7.94
CA ASP A 4 19.37 1.92 -9.15
C ASP A 4 18.45 2.79 -9.99
N LYS A 5 17.17 2.41 -10.10
CA LYS A 5 16.15 3.15 -10.84
C LYS A 5 15.74 4.44 -10.13
N HIS A 6 15.88 4.47 -8.80
CA HIS A 6 15.44 5.57 -7.93
C HIS A 6 16.60 6.46 -7.42
N LYS A 7 17.86 6.21 -7.82
CA LYS A 7 19.05 6.97 -7.34
C LYS A 7 18.99 8.47 -7.60
N SER A 8 18.30 8.89 -8.65
CA SER A 8 18.21 10.30 -9.07
C SER A 8 17.03 11.04 -8.43
N ILE A 9 16.19 10.33 -7.66
CA ILE A 9 15.07 10.93 -6.96
C ILE A 9 15.62 11.42 -5.62
N PRO A 10 15.46 12.72 -5.29
CA PRO A 10 15.89 13.22 -4.00
C PRO A 10 15.16 12.44 -2.90
N GLU A 11 15.89 12.03 -1.85
CA GLU A 11 15.27 11.44 -0.68
C GLU A 11 14.23 12.40 -0.13
N ARG A 12 13.01 11.91 0.04
CA ARG A 12 11.92 12.67 0.66
C ARG A 12 12.39 13.06 2.06
N GLN A 13 12.46 14.35 2.33
CA GLN A 13 12.64 14.83 3.70
C GLN A 13 11.41 14.39 4.50
N GLU A 14 11.63 13.74 5.65
CA GLU A 14 10.58 13.44 6.62
C GLU A 14 10.03 14.76 7.19
N THR A 15 9.10 15.38 6.48
CA THR A 15 8.27 16.43 7.06
C THR A 15 7.10 15.73 7.72
N ASN A 16 6.84 16.05 9.00
CA ASN A 16 5.66 15.58 9.75
C ASN A 16 4.32 16.13 9.20
N ASP A 17 4.33 16.68 7.98
CA ASP A 17 3.17 17.27 7.32
C ASP A 17 2.47 16.19 6.49
N PHE A 18 1.53 15.50 7.14
CA PHE A 18 0.61 14.57 6.52
C PHE A 18 -0.25 15.22 5.41
N ASP A 19 -0.30 16.56 5.39
CA ASP A 19 -1.01 17.41 4.41
C ASP A 19 -0.14 17.94 3.26
N ALA A 20 1.15 17.57 3.20
CA ALA A 20 2.00 17.94 2.06
C ALA A 20 1.48 17.23 0.80
N ALA A 21 0.82 17.99 -0.08
CA ALA A 21 0.39 17.52 -1.39
C ALA A 21 1.57 16.82 -2.09
N PRO A 22 1.37 15.64 -2.71
CA PRO A 22 2.44 14.99 -3.44
C PRO A 22 2.95 15.98 -4.48
N GLU A 23 4.26 16.22 -4.53
CA GLU A 23 4.89 17.07 -5.55
C GLU A 23 4.62 16.46 -6.92
N GLN A 24 3.50 16.86 -7.52
CA GLN A 24 3.05 16.50 -8.85
C GLN A 24 4.10 16.97 -9.84
N SER A 25 4.90 16.06 -10.41
CA SER A 25 5.27 16.12 -11.85
C SER A 25 6.35 15.14 -12.30
N ALA A 26 7.10 14.48 -11.41
CA ALA A 26 8.05 13.42 -11.81
C ALA A 26 7.41 12.01 -11.89
N ASP A 27 6.17 11.89 -11.41
CA ASP A 27 5.66 10.65 -10.82
C ASP A 27 5.13 9.59 -11.79
N THR A 28 4.62 9.92 -12.99
CA THR A 28 3.86 8.90 -13.74
C THR A 28 4.70 7.79 -14.37
N GLU A 29 5.95 8.04 -14.75
CA GLU A 29 6.82 7.00 -15.34
C GLU A 29 7.44 6.11 -14.26
N ILE A 30 7.84 6.71 -13.14
CA ILE A 30 8.35 6.00 -11.97
C ILE A 30 7.24 5.15 -11.36
N GLU A 31 6.04 5.70 -11.17
CA GLU A 31 4.88 4.94 -10.68
C GLU A 31 4.50 3.80 -11.61
N LYS A 32 4.51 4.00 -12.94
CA LYS A 32 4.26 2.91 -13.90
C LYS A 32 5.31 1.81 -13.79
N TRP A 33 6.58 2.20 -13.65
CA TRP A 33 7.66 1.25 -13.49
C TRP A 33 7.54 0.49 -12.17
N ASP A 34 7.23 1.18 -11.07
CA ASP A 34 6.98 0.57 -9.76
C ASP A 34 5.82 -0.43 -9.82
N ASN A 35 4.70 -0.05 -10.45
CA ASN A 35 3.56 -0.95 -10.62
C ASN A 35 3.93 -2.24 -11.38
N GLU A 36 4.80 -2.16 -12.38
CA GLU A 36 5.29 -3.36 -13.09
C GLU A 36 6.35 -4.11 -12.28
N TYR A 37 7.22 -3.41 -11.55
CA TYR A 37 8.25 -4.00 -10.71
C TYR A 37 7.66 -4.80 -9.54
N PHE A 38 6.59 -4.29 -8.91
CA PHE A 38 5.89 -4.94 -7.82
C PHE A 38 4.82 -5.94 -8.28
N LYS A 39 4.74 -6.23 -9.58
CA LYS A 39 3.87 -7.27 -10.14
C LYS A 39 4.48 -8.66 -9.94
N VAL A 40 4.65 -9.00 -8.68
CA VAL A 40 5.17 -10.28 -8.18
C VAL A 40 4.12 -10.94 -7.29
N ASP A 41 4.35 -12.19 -6.91
CA ASP A 41 3.47 -12.87 -5.96
C ASP A 41 3.38 -12.10 -4.64
N HIS A 42 2.21 -12.11 -3.98
CA HIS A 42 1.98 -11.34 -2.74
C HIS A 42 3.02 -11.65 -1.66
N GLY A 43 3.44 -12.92 -1.52
CA GLY A 43 4.48 -13.30 -0.57
C GLY A 43 5.82 -12.59 -0.81
N VAL A 44 6.24 -12.48 -2.08
CA VAL A 44 7.46 -11.77 -2.46
C VAL A 44 7.31 -10.27 -2.22
N LEU A 45 6.13 -9.69 -2.50
CA LEU A 45 5.86 -8.28 -2.21
C LEU A 45 5.97 -7.98 -0.71
N PHE A 46 5.44 -8.85 0.15
CA PHE A 46 5.59 -8.72 1.60
C PHE A 46 7.03 -8.87 2.07
N ASP A 47 7.80 -9.80 1.50
CA ASP A 47 9.22 -9.94 1.79
C ASP A 47 10.00 -8.67 1.40
N ILE A 48 9.64 -8.03 0.27
CA ILE A 48 10.23 -6.76 -0.15
C ILE A 48 9.89 -5.63 0.83
N ILE A 49 8.63 -5.53 1.27
CA ILE A 49 8.19 -4.53 2.27
C ILE A 49 8.96 -4.72 3.59
N MET A 50 9.07 -5.96 4.07
CA MET A 50 9.81 -6.28 5.29
C MET A 50 11.30 -5.96 5.15
N ALA A 51 11.92 -6.31 4.02
CA ALA A 51 13.30 -6.00 3.75
C ALA A 51 13.55 -4.49 3.65
N ALA A 52 12.64 -3.74 3.01
CA ALA A 52 12.72 -2.29 2.90
C ALA A 52 12.65 -1.61 4.28
N ASN A 53 11.74 -2.07 5.15
CA ASN A 53 11.64 -1.60 6.53
C ASN A 53 12.88 -1.98 7.35
N TYR A 54 13.39 -3.21 7.19
CA TYR A 54 14.57 -3.67 7.93
C TYR A 54 15.87 -2.93 7.52
N LEU A 55 16.01 -2.63 6.23
CA LEU A 55 17.17 -1.94 5.67
C LEU A 55 17.05 -0.41 5.72
N ASP A 56 15.95 0.12 6.26
CA ASP A 56 15.66 1.54 6.37
C ASP A 56 15.74 2.25 5.00
N ILE A 57 14.93 1.79 4.05
CA ILE A 57 14.80 2.37 2.70
C ILE A 57 13.38 2.96 2.55
N PRO A 58 13.12 4.19 3.03
CA PRO A 58 11.76 4.74 3.11
C PRO A 58 11.06 4.84 1.76
N GLY A 59 11.79 5.18 0.69
CA GLY A 59 11.20 5.26 -0.66
C GLY A 59 10.69 3.91 -1.18
N LEU A 60 11.40 2.82 -0.89
CA LEU A 60 10.98 1.48 -1.30
C LEU A 60 9.77 1.01 -0.49
N LEU A 61 9.77 1.34 0.81
CA LEU A 61 8.65 1.07 1.70
C LEU A 61 7.39 1.82 1.22
N ASP A 62 7.51 3.12 0.94
CA ASP A 62 6.40 3.94 0.43
C ASP A 62 5.87 3.42 -0.91
N SER A 63 6.74 3.16 -1.88
CA SER A 63 6.33 2.68 -3.21
C SER A 63 5.62 1.33 -3.15
N SER A 64 6.15 0.39 -2.34
CA SER A 64 5.50 -0.93 -2.18
C SER A 64 4.17 -0.83 -1.41
N CYS A 65 4.08 -0.01 -0.37
CA CYS A 65 2.82 0.27 0.34
C CYS A 65 1.76 0.93 -0.56
N LYS A 66 2.15 1.85 -1.46
CA LYS A 66 1.25 2.46 -2.45
C LYS A 66 0.63 1.42 -3.39
N VAL A 67 1.41 0.44 -3.83
CA VAL A 67 0.90 -0.66 -4.66
C VAL A 67 -0.11 -1.51 -3.90
N VAL A 68 0.18 -1.89 -2.65
CA VAL A 68 -0.76 -2.62 -1.79
C VAL A 68 -2.05 -1.83 -1.58
N ALA A 69 -1.95 -0.53 -1.27
CA ALA A 69 -3.11 0.35 -1.12
C ALA A 69 -3.95 0.46 -2.41
N THR A 70 -3.30 0.40 -3.58
CA THR A 70 -3.99 0.39 -4.88
C THR A 70 -4.73 -0.92 -5.12
N MET A 71 -4.18 -2.06 -4.68
CA MET A 71 -4.85 -3.37 -4.76
C MET A 71 -6.10 -3.45 -3.86
N MET A 72 -6.08 -2.79 -2.71
CA MET A 72 -7.20 -2.75 -1.76
C MET A 72 -8.32 -1.78 -2.19
N ARG A 73 -7.99 -0.78 -3.02
CA ARG A 73 -8.94 0.28 -3.39
C ARG A 73 -10.12 -0.30 -4.17
N GLY A 74 -11.34 0.00 -3.70
CA GLY A 74 -12.58 -0.42 -4.36
C GLY A 74 -12.93 -1.90 -4.19
N LYS A 75 -12.19 -2.63 -3.34
CA LYS A 75 -12.48 -4.01 -2.96
C LYS A 75 -13.37 -4.07 -1.72
N THR A 76 -14.27 -5.04 -1.66
CA THR A 76 -15.06 -5.27 -0.44
C THR A 76 -14.20 -5.89 0.66
N PRO A 77 -14.60 -5.79 1.94
CA PRO A 77 -13.89 -6.44 3.04
C PRO A 77 -13.66 -7.94 2.82
N GLU A 78 -14.62 -8.63 2.22
CA GLU A 78 -14.54 -10.06 1.88
C GLU A 78 -13.51 -10.32 0.78
N GLU A 79 -13.48 -9.49 -0.27
CA GLU A 79 -12.48 -9.64 -1.34
C GLU A 79 -11.06 -9.38 -0.82
N ILE A 80 -10.88 -8.38 0.06
CA ILE A 80 -9.60 -8.08 0.70
C ILE A 80 -9.17 -9.27 1.57
N ARG A 81 -10.08 -9.84 2.36
CA ARG A 81 -9.79 -11.03 3.18
C ARG A 81 -9.30 -12.20 2.33
N VAL A 82 -9.96 -12.48 1.21
CA VAL A 82 -9.51 -13.53 0.28
C VAL A 82 -8.15 -13.20 -0.33
N MET A 83 -7.94 -11.96 -0.79
CA MET A 83 -6.71 -11.52 -1.43
C MET A 83 -5.47 -11.67 -0.53
N PHE A 84 -5.64 -11.37 0.76
CA PHE A 84 -4.58 -11.46 1.75
C PHE A 84 -4.62 -12.75 2.59
N ASN A 85 -5.49 -13.69 2.24
CA ASN A 85 -5.69 -14.95 2.96
C ASN A 85 -5.93 -14.74 4.47
N ILE A 86 -6.74 -13.74 4.81
CA ILE A 86 -7.13 -13.38 6.18
C ILE A 86 -8.41 -14.14 6.54
N THR A 87 -8.40 -14.80 7.69
CA THR A 87 -9.59 -15.48 8.23
C THR A 87 -10.51 -14.46 8.91
N ASN A 88 -11.82 -14.53 8.67
CA ASN A 88 -12.79 -13.74 9.44
C ASN A 88 -12.87 -14.30 10.87
N ASP A 89 -12.44 -13.50 11.84
CA ASP A 89 -12.46 -13.82 13.26
C ASP A 89 -13.58 -13.11 14.03
N PHE A 90 -14.42 -12.33 13.34
CA PHE A 90 -15.59 -11.69 13.94
C PHE A 90 -16.75 -12.66 14.10
N THR A 91 -17.49 -12.50 15.21
CA THR A 91 -18.81 -13.13 15.34
C THR A 91 -19.82 -12.42 14.42
N PRO A 92 -20.94 -13.08 14.06
CA PRO A 92 -21.96 -12.46 13.22
C PRO A 92 -22.54 -11.17 13.81
N GLU A 93 -22.64 -11.09 15.14
CA GLU A 93 -23.12 -9.90 15.84
C GLU A 93 -22.12 -8.74 15.78
N GLU A 94 -20.82 -9.02 15.96
CA GLU A 94 -19.76 -8.03 15.80
C GLU A 94 -19.66 -7.52 14.36
N GLU A 95 -19.75 -8.41 13.36
CA GLU A 95 -19.74 -8.02 11.95
C GLU A 95 -20.94 -7.12 11.60
N GLU A 96 -22.13 -7.42 12.11
CA GLU A 96 -23.32 -6.59 11.90
C GLU A 96 -23.18 -5.22 12.55
N ASN A 97 -22.62 -5.15 13.77
CA ASN A 97 -22.38 -3.89 14.46
C ASN A 97 -21.34 -3.03 13.72
N ILE A 98 -20.23 -3.63 13.28
CA ILE A 98 -19.20 -2.96 12.48
C ILE A 98 -19.79 -2.45 11.15
N ARG A 99 -20.66 -3.22 10.49
CA ARG A 99 -21.32 -2.78 9.25
C ARG A 99 -22.28 -1.60 9.49
N LYS A 100 -23.03 -1.61 10.60
CA LYS A 100 -23.89 -0.48 11.00
C LYS A 100 -23.06 0.78 11.30
N GLU A 101 -21.96 0.63 12.02
CA GLU A 101 -21.07 1.74 12.38
C GLU A 101 -20.33 2.33 11.17
N ASN A 102 -20.04 1.53 10.15
CA ASN A 102 -19.35 1.97 8.93
C ASN A 102 -20.29 2.28 7.75
N ALA A 103 -21.61 2.24 7.95
CA ALA A 103 -22.59 2.50 6.89
C ALA A 103 -22.46 3.90 6.26
N TRP A 104 -21.89 4.87 6.97
CA TRP A 104 -21.61 6.22 6.45
C TRP A 104 -20.58 6.25 5.32
N CYS A 105 -19.77 5.20 5.14
CA CYS A 105 -18.83 5.05 4.04
C CYS A 105 -19.46 4.49 2.75
N GLU A 106 -20.69 3.96 2.84
CA GLU A 106 -21.39 3.29 1.74
C GLU A 106 -22.41 4.21 1.02
N GLU A 107 -22.60 5.45 1.48
CA GLU A 107 -23.38 6.54 0.83
C GLU A 107 -22.55 7.36 -0.17
#